data_AF-A0A382EWH6-F1
#
_entry.id   AF-A0A382EWH6-F1
#
_cell.length_a   1.000
_cell.length_b   1.000
_cell.length_c   1.000
_cell.angle_alpha   90.00
_cell.angle_beta   90.00
_cell.angle_gamma   90.00
#
_symmetry.space_group_name_H-M   'P 1'
#
loop_
_entity.id
_entity.type
_entity.pdbx_description
1 polymer ?
#
loop_
_entity_poly.entity_id
_entity_poly.type
_entity_poly.pdbx_seq_one_letter_code
_entity_poly.pdbx_strand_id
1 'polypeptide(L)'
;MADLITLQDYKTAEGITQPKDDARLNVLVPAVSQLIKTYCGNSFVDFYSSNKTETVDVNWGTHVIQLTESPVNTIVSIQERTSYSGDYATLTTGAYEYSLDLNTDSLLRTTASGYKNWPTGVGAVKAIYTAGYSV
;
A
#
# COMPACT_ATOMS: atom_id res chain seq x y z
N MET A 1 1.29 -0.51 -14.66
CA MET A 1 0.15 -0.60 -13.72
C MET A 1 -0.75 -1.68 -14.27
N ALA A 2 -1.01 -2.73 -13.51
CA ALA A 2 -1.83 -3.85 -13.94
C ALA A 2 -3.30 -3.43 -14.01
N ASP A 3 -4.05 -3.99 -14.96
CA ASP A 3 -5.50 -3.81 -15.02
C ASP A 3 -6.18 -4.68 -13.95
N LEU A 4 -7.37 -4.27 -13.51
CA LEU A 4 -8.11 -5.03 -12.48
C LEU A 4 -8.70 -6.33 -13.03
N ILE A 5 -8.96 -6.38 -14.33
CA ILE A 5 -9.45 -7.55 -15.06
C ILE A 5 -8.79 -7.59 -16.43
N THR A 6 -8.67 -8.78 -17.03
CA THR A 6 -8.21 -8.88 -18.41
C THR A 6 -9.35 -8.64 -19.40
N LEU A 7 -9.01 -8.35 -20.66
CA LEU A 7 -9.98 -8.33 -21.76
C LEU A 7 -10.77 -9.64 -21.84
N GLN A 8 -10.10 -10.78 -21.63
CA GLN A 8 -10.72 -12.09 -21.73
C GLN A 8 -11.72 -12.34 -20.60
N ASP A 9 -11.41 -11.90 -19.38
CA ASP A 9 -12.33 -12.02 -18.24
C ASP A 9 -13.60 -11.22 -18.49
N TYR A 10 -13.45 -9.97 -18.96
CA TYR A 10 -14.58 -9.13 -19.32
C TYR A 10 -15.45 -9.75 -20.43
N LYS A 11 -14.81 -10.25 -21.50
CA LYS A 11 -15.53 -10.92 -22.60
C LYS A 11 -16.27 -12.16 -22.14
N THR A 12 -15.68 -12.92 -21.22
CA THR A 12 -16.30 -14.12 -20.66
C THR A 12 -17.51 -13.75 -19.79
N ALA A 13 -17.39 -12.70 -18.96
CA ALA A 13 -18.47 -12.22 -18.10
C ALA A 13 -19.67 -11.66 -18.90
N GLU A 14 -19.40 -10.93 -19.98
CA GLU A 14 -20.43 -10.31 -20.84
C GLU A 14 -20.94 -11.24 -21.97
N GLY A 15 -20.39 -12.45 -22.09
CA GLY A 15 -20.76 -13.40 -23.15
C GLY A 15 -20.32 -12.98 -24.57
N ILE A 16 -19.29 -12.14 -24.68
CA ILE A 16 -18.76 -11.64 -25.95
C ILE A 16 -17.78 -12.66 -26.54
N THR A 17 -18.20 -13.35 -27.60
CA THR A 17 -17.37 -14.37 -28.27
C THR A 17 -16.62 -13.84 -29.50
N GLN A 18 -17.09 -12.75 -30.09
CA GLN A 18 -16.50 -12.18 -31.31
C GLN A 18 -15.51 -11.05 -31.01
N PRO A 19 -14.43 -10.90 -31.81
CA PRO A 19 -13.39 -9.90 -31.56
C PRO A 19 -13.74 -8.47 -32.03
N LYS A 20 -14.97 -8.24 -32.51
CA LYS A 20 -15.38 -6.97 -33.13
C LYS A 20 -15.23 -5.75 -32.21
N ASP A 21 -15.37 -5.94 -30.90
CA ASP A 21 -15.32 -4.87 -29.90
C ASP A 21 -13.96 -4.79 -29.18
N ASP A 22 -13.02 -5.69 -29.48
CA ASP A 22 -11.76 -5.81 -28.73
C ASP A 22 -10.94 -4.52 -28.75
N ALA A 23 -10.93 -3.80 -29.89
CA ALA A 23 -10.24 -2.51 -29.99
C ALA A 23 -10.81 -1.44 -29.04
N ARG A 24 -12.13 -1.44 -28.82
CA ARG A 24 -12.78 -0.52 -27.88
C ARG A 24 -12.55 -0.94 -26.44
N LEU A 25 -12.67 -2.23 -26.17
CA LEU A 25 -12.49 -2.78 -24.82
C LEU A 25 -11.04 -2.64 -24.33
N ASN A 26 -10.05 -2.77 -25.21
CA ASN A 26 -8.63 -2.52 -24.89
C ASN A 26 -8.34 -1.07 -24.48
N VAL A 27 -9.22 -0.11 -24.83
CA VAL A 27 -9.12 1.27 -24.34
C VAL A 27 -9.89 1.45 -23.03
N LEU A 28 -11.06 0.83 -22.90
CA LEU A 28 -11.95 0.99 -21.75
C LEU A 28 -11.41 0.29 -20.50
N VAL A 29 -10.90 -0.94 -20.61
CA VAL A 29 -10.44 -1.74 -19.46
C VAL A 29 -9.33 -1.02 -18.67
N PRO A 30 -8.28 -0.48 -19.30
CA PRO A 30 -7.25 0.29 -18.58
C PRO A 30 -7.79 1.60 -18.02
N ALA A 31 -8.65 2.31 -18.76
CA ALA A 31 -9.20 3.60 -18.32
C ALA A 31 -10.09 3.45 -17.07
N VAL A 32 -10.94 2.43 -17.03
CA VAL A 32 -11.79 2.13 -15.88
C VAL A 32 -10.96 1.62 -14.71
N SER A 33 -9.96 0.76 -14.95
CA SER A 33 -9.03 0.32 -13.91
C SER A 33 -8.30 1.50 -13.25
N GLN A 34 -7.79 2.44 -14.06
CA GLN A 34 -7.17 3.66 -13.57
C GLN A 34 -8.15 4.53 -12.79
N LEU A 35 -9.38 4.71 -13.28
CA LEU A 35 -10.42 5.49 -12.60
C LEU A 35 -10.71 4.93 -11.21
N ILE A 36 -10.92 3.62 -11.08
CA ILE A 36 -11.21 2.96 -9.80
C ILE A 36 -10.03 3.13 -8.83
N LYS A 37 -8.81 2.88 -9.29
CA LYS A 37 -7.61 3.04 -8.46
C LYS A 37 -7.44 4.47 -7.96
N THR A 38 -7.72 5.44 -8.81
CA THR A 38 -7.62 6.87 -8.48
C THR A 38 -8.72 7.28 -7.49
N TYR A 39 -9.95 6.79 -7.69
CA TYR A 39 -11.08 7.08 -6.82
C TYR A 39 -10.90 6.49 -5.42
N CYS A 40 -10.41 5.26 -5.34
CA CYS A 40 -10.17 4.57 -4.07
C CYS A 40 -8.85 4.96 -3.40
N GLY A 41 -7.94 5.65 -4.10
CA GLY A 41 -6.60 5.98 -3.60
C GLY A 41 -5.72 4.75 -3.35
N ASN A 42 -6.05 3.60 -3.95
CA ASN A 42 -5.39 2.32 -3.74
C ASN A 42 -5.25 1.61 -5.09
N SER A 43 -4.08 1.02 -5.32
CA SER A 43 -3.74 0.35 -6.57
C SER A 43 -4.29 -1.09 -6.67
N PHE A 44 -4.67 -1.69 -5.53
CA PHE A 44 -5.23 -3.03 -5.33
C PHE A 44 -4.39 -4.23 -5.78
N VAL A 45 -3.56 -4.10 -6.81
CA VAL A 45 -2.93 -5.24 -7.49
C VAL A 45 -1.46 -4.98 -7.85
N ASP A 46 -1.05 -3.70 -7.85
CA ASP A 46 0.28 -3.32 -8.34
C ASP A 46 1.42 -3.69 -7.37
N PHE A 47 1.12 -3.80 -6.06
CA PHE A 47 2.11 -4.07 -5.01
C PHE A 47 1.97 -5.45 -4.36
N TYR A 48 1.25 -6.38 -5.02
CA TYR A 48 1.13 -7.76 -4.51
C TYR A 48 2.49 -8.48 -4.57
N SER A 49 3.14 -8.43 -5.74
CA SER A 49 4.46 -9.03 -5.99
C SER A 49 5.61 -8.03 -6.01
N SER A 50 5.33 -6.75 -5.75
CA SER A 50 6.32 -5.66 -5.80
C SER A 50 6.25 -4.83 -4.52
N ASN A 51 7.40 -4.42 -4.01
CA ASN A 51 7.45 -3.60 -2.80
C ASN A 51 6.95 -2.18 -3.08
N LYS A 52 5.96 -1.73 -2.31
CA LYS A 52 5.64 -0.33 -2.12
C LYS A 52 6.65 0.30 -1.16
N THR A 53 7.18 1.47 -1.52
CA THR A 53 7.88 2.34 -0.58
C THR A 53 6.99 3.54 -0.29
N GLU A 54 6.65 3.73 0.98
CA GLU A 54 5.84 4.85 1.46
C GLU A 54 6.65 5.65 2.48
N THR A 55 6.65 6.97 2.34
CA THR A 55 7.32 7.89 3.26
C THR A 55 6.25 8.83 3.82
N VAL A 56 6.13 8.85 5.14
CA VAL A 56 5.05 9.51 5.85
C VAL A 56 5.60 10.68 6.67
N ASP A 57 4.95 11.83 6.51
CA ASP A 57 5.15 13.01 7.33
C ASP A 57 4.31 12.90 8.61
N VAL A 58 4.93 13.14 9.77
CA VAL A 58 4.25 13.05 11.07
C VAL A 58 4.18 14.44 11.68
N ASN A 59 2.98 15.04 11.67
CA ASN A 59 2.80 16.44 12.07
C ASN A 59 2.40 16.62 13.55
N TRP A 60 1.99 15.55 14.23
CA TRP A 60 1.62 15.55 15.64
C TRP A 60 2.01 14.23 16.30
N GLY A 61 1.99 14.20 17.64
CA GLY A 61 2.26 12.98 18.39
C GLY A 61 1.19 11.92 18.14
N THR A 62 1.53 10.92 17.31
CA THR A 62 0.71 9.74 17.04
C THR A 62 1.56 8.49 17.15
N HIS A 63 0.98 7.40 17.62
CA HIS A 63 1.58 6.06 17.59
C HIS A 63 1.04 5.22 16.42
N VAL A 64 0.04 5.72 15.69
CA VAL A 64 -0.63 5.03 14.58
C VAL A 64 -0.36 5.76 13.27
N ILE A 65 0.03 5.00 12.26
CA ILE A 65 0.13 5.46 10.86
C ILE A 65 -0.64 4.47 9.99
N GLN A 66 -1.66 4.94 9.29
CA GLN A 66 -2.39 4.12 8.33
C GLN A 66 -1.62 4.09 7.00
N LEU A 67 -1.44 2.89 6.44
CA LEU A 67 -0.78 2.71 5.15
C LEU A 67 -1.74 3.00 3.99
N THR A 68 -1.20 3.51 2.88
CA THR A 68 -2.02 3.90 1.72
C THR A 68 -2.55 2.69 0.94
N GLU A 69 -1.75 1.63 0.79
CA GLU A 69 -2.16 0.44 0.05
C GLU A 69 -2.71 -0.63 1.01
N SER A 70 -3.84 -1.21 0.64
CA SER A 70 -4.54 -2.26 1.40
C SER A 70 -5.15 -3.34 0.49
N PRO A 71 -5.34 -4.58 0.98
CA PRO A 71 -4.86 -5.10 2.27
C PRO A 71 -3.34 -5.26 2.29
N VAL A 72 -2.71 -5.06 3.45
CA VAL A 72 -1.25 -5.25 3.60
C VAL A 72 -0.94 -6.73 3.69
N ASN A 73 -0.05 -7.21 2.82
CA ASN A 73 0.35 -8.62 2.78
C ASN A 73 1.55 -8.88 3.69
N THR A 74 2.63 -8.12 3.55
CA THR A 74 3.85 -8.33 4.32
C THR A 74 4.65 -7.04 4.45
N ILE A 75 5.14 -6.76 5.65
CA ILE A 75 6.12 -5.69 5.90
C ILE A 75 7.51 -6.21 5.58
N VAL A 76 8.23 -5.46 4.73
CA VAL A 76 9.62 -5.74 4.36
C VAL A 76 10.59 -5.00 5.27
N SER A 77 10.36 -3.71 5.50
CA SER A 77 11.19 -2.89 6.37
C SER A 77 10.44 -1.64 6.84
N ILE A 78 10.56 -1.33 8.13
CA ILE A 78 10.09 -0.08 8.71
C ILE A 78 11.30 0.67 9.24
N GLN A 79 11.36 1.96 8.93
CA GLN A 79 12.43 2.82 9.39
C GLN A 79 11.89 4.16 9.87
N GLU A 80 12.51 4.73 10.90
CA GLU A 80 12.18 6.06 11.41
C GLU A 80 13.41 6.96 11.44
N ARG A 81 13.21 8.28 11.38
CA ARG A 81 14.26 9.28 11.60
C ARG A 81 13.73 10.43 12.42
N THR A 82 14.61 11.06 13.20
CA THR A 82 14.24 12.13 14.14
C THR A 82 14.50 13.53 13.60
N SER A 83 15.21 13.66 12.48
CA SER A 83 15.48 14.93 11.82
C SER A 83 15.32 14.82 10.31
N TYR A 84 15.02 15.94 9.66
CA TYR A 84 14.74 16.00 8.21
C TYR A 84 15.88 15.48 7.33
N SER A 85 17.12 15.59 7.80
CA SER A 85 18.32 15.13 7.09
C SER A 85 19.06 14.00 7.82
N GLY A 86 18.46 13.46 8.89
CA GLY A 86 19.06 12.38 9.66
C GLY A 86 18.95 11.03 8.94
N ASP A 87 19.81 10.11 9.33
CA ASP A 87 19.77 8.73 8.88
C ASP A 87 18.55 8.01 9.44
N TYR A 88 18.04 7.05 8.65
CA TYR A 88 16.93 6.20 9.06
C TYR A 88 17.43 5.06 9.96
N ALA A 89 16.84 4.93 11.13
CA ALA A 89 16.99 3.78 12.01
C ALA A 89 15.95 2.72 11.62
N THR A 90 16.39 1.48 11.39
CA THR A 90 15.49 0.37 11.06
C THR A 90 14.87 -0.18 12.33
N LEU A 91 13.56 -0.33 12.35
CA LEU A 91 12.80 -0.88 13.47
C LEU A 91 12.55 -2.37 13.28
N THR A 92 12.43 -3.08 14.39
CA THR A 92 12.23 -4.53 14.42
C THR A 92 11.07 -4.93 15.32
N THR A 93 10.33 -5.96 14.92
CA THR A 93 9.32 -6.59 15.79
C THR A 93 9.96 -7.33 16.97
N GLY A 94 11.19 -7.84 16.81
CA GLY A 94 11.94 -8.53 17.86
C GLY A 94 12.31 -7.64 19.06
N ALA A 95 12.51 -6.34 18.84
CA ALA A 95 12.69 -5.35 19.90
C ALA A 95 11.38 -4.67 20.32
N TYR A 96 10.23 -5.17 19.85
CA TYR A 96 8.90 -4.60 20.10
C TYR A 96 8.77 -3.15 19.64
N GLU A 97 9.44 -2.77 18.56
CA GLU A 97 9.48 -1.37 18.13
C GLU A 97 8.27 -0.98 17.29
N TYR A 98 7.68 -1.93 16.57
CA TYR A 98 6.43 -1.71 15.86
C TYR A 98 5.59 -2.98 15.80
N SER A 99 4.30 -2.81 15.50
CA SER A 99 3.37 -3.87 15.16
C SER A 99 2.51 -3.43 13.97
N LEU A 100 2.12 -4.38 13.11
CA LEU A 100 1.12 -4.14 12.08
C LEU A 100 -0.24 -4.61 12.60
N ASP A 101 -1.25 -3.74 12.55
CA ASP A 101 -2.65 -4.14 12.70
C ASP A 101 -3.26 -4.39 11.32
N LEU A 102 -3.55 -5.66 11.03
CA LEU A 102 -4.13 -6.10 9.76
C LEU A 102 -5.62 -5.75 9.62
N ASN A 103 -6.32 -5.38 10.70
CA ASN A 103 -7.73 -4.98 10.60
C ASN A 103 -7.89 -3.57 10.02
N THR A 104 -6.90 -2.71 10.28
CA THR A 104 -6.91 -1.30 9.90
C THR A 104 -5.76 -0.93 8.97
N ASP A 105 -4.97 -1.91 8.54
CA ASP A 105 -3.74 -1.75 7.74
C ASP A 105 -2.84 -0.64 8.28
N SER A 106 -2.71 -0.58 9.60
CA SER A 106 -2.03 0.50 10.31
C SER A 106 -0.78 0.01 11.04
N LEU A 107 0.29 0.79 10.93
CA LEU A 107 1.52 0.63 11.69
C LEU A 107 1.38 1.29 13.06
N LEU A 108 1.58 0.48 14.09
CA LEU A 108 1.60 0.89 15.49
C LEU A 108 3.05 0.97 15.96
N ARG A 109 3.49 2.13 16.45
CA ARG A 109 4.77 2.26 17.14
C ARG A 109 4.63 1.83 18.58
N THR A 110 5.43 0.84 18.95
CA THR A 110 5.31 0.15 20.23
C THR A 110 6.63 0.16 20.99
N THR A 111 6.54 -0.25 22.25
CA THR A 111 7.66 -0.67 23.10
C THR A 111 7.25 -1.97 23.78
N ALA A 112 8.18 -2.59 24.51
CA ALA A 112 7.88 -3.78 25.31
C ALA A 112 6.74 -3.59 26.34
N SER A 113 6.38 -2.34 26.69
CA SER A 113 5.40 -2.02 27.73
C SER A 113 4.20 -1.21 27.24
N GLY A 114 4.06 -0.94 25.93
CA GLY A 114 2.92 -0.19 25.40
C GLY A 114 3.22 0.54 24.08
N TYR A 115 2.65 1.73 23.93
CA TYR A 115 2.80 2.56 22.74
C TYR A 115 3.81 3.68 22.93
N LYS A 116 4.46 4.07 21.83
CA LYS A 116 5.34 5.24 21.74
C LYS A 116 4.93 6.02 20.50
N ASN A 117 4.97 7.35 20.57
CA ASN A 117 4.71 8.14 19.36
C ASN A 117 5.85 8.01 18.36
N TRP A 118 5.51 8.00 17.08
CA TRP A 118 6.46 8.18 15.99
C TRP A 118 7.17 9.53 16.13
N PRO A 119 8.44 9.65 15.67
CA PRO A 119 9.10 10.95 15.58
C PRO A 119 8.27 11.91 14.73
N THR A 120 8.14 13.16 15.15
CA THR A 120 7.46 14.20 14.36
C THR A 120 8.43 14.81 13.36
N GLY A 121 7.98 15.01 12.12
CA GLY A 121 8.76 15.65 11.08
C GLY A 121 8.41 15.15 9.68
N VAL A 122 9.03 15.79 8.69
CA VAL A 122 8.86 15.45 7.27
C VAL A 122 9.65 14.17 6.96
N GLY A 123 8.98 13.20 6.34
CA GLY A 123 9.46 11.85 6.06
C GLY A 123 9.97 11.16 7.31
N ALA A 124 9.29 11.33 8.44
CA ALA A 124 9.75 10.77 9.70
C ALA A 124 9.71 9.24 9.69
N VAL A 125 8.80 8.64 8.93
CA VAL A 125 8.63 7.19 8.83
C VAL A 125 8.70 6.75 7.38
N LYS A 126 9.46 5.68 7.13
CA LYS A 126 9.52 5.00 5.84
C LYS A 126 9.09 3.56 6.02
N ALA A 127 8.07 3.15 5.27
CA ALA A 127 7.57 1.79 5.23
C ALA A 127 7.83 1.18 3.86
N ILE A 128 8.38 -0.03 3.84
CA ILE A 128 8.53 -0.87 2.66
C ILE A 128 7.69 -2.11 2.89
N TYR A 129 6.70 -2.37 2.03
CA TYR A 129 5.74 -3.45 2.22
C TYR A 129 5.11 -3.90 0.90
N THR A 130 4.50 -5.08 0.91
CA THR A 130 3.65 -5.57 -0.18
C THR A 130 2.18 -5.47 0.24
N ALA A 131 1.30 -5.15 -0.70
CA ALA A 131 -0.13 -4.95 -0.45
C ALA A 131 -0.97 -5.20 -1.71
N GLY A 132 -2.24 -5.52 -1.51
CA GLY A 132 -3.19 -5.80 -2.57
C GLY A 132 -3.51 -7.29 -2.74
N TYR A 133 -4.22 -7.62 -3.81
CA TYR A 133 -4.73 -8.94 -4.14
C TYR A 133 -3.91 -9.60 -5.25
N SER A 134 -3.85 -10.93 -5.22
CA SER A 134 -3.40 -11.72 -6.36
C SER A 134 -4.45 -11.67 -7.47
N VAL A 135 -4.04 -11.26 -8.68
CA VAL A 135 -4.84 -11.33 -9.91
C VAL A 135 -4.31 -12.44 -10.79
#